data_AF-A0A554J680-F1
#
_entry.id   AF-A0A554J680-F1
#
_cell.length_a   1.000
_cell.length_b   1.000
_cell.length_c   1.000
_cell.angle_alpha   90.00
_cell.angle_beta   90.00
_cell.angle_gamma   90.00
#
_symmetry.space_group_name_H-M   'P 1'
#
loop_
_entity.id
_entity.type
_entity.pdbx_description
1 polymer ?
#
loop_
_entity_poly.entity_id
_entity_poly.type
_entity_poly.pdbx_seq_one_letter_code
_entity_poly.pdbx_strand_id
1 'polypeptide(L)'
;MLCRASNPGAGEFQDLKVVTVISHTTHRKYTEPLYSIVAGHVAREWNKNGNCALVVGATHPEELREVRGLVGDIPILIPGIGAQGGDVEKTVSAGKDSRGWGMIINASRSIIFASNGADFAEAARRETIKLRDLINQYRQKGTPA
;
A
#
# COMPACT_ATOMS: atom_id res chain seq x y z
N MET A 1 0.30 -10.24 -4.68
CA MET A 1 -1.16 -10.27 -4.95
C MET A 1 -1.68 -8.85 -5.11
N LEU A 2 -2.44 -8.59 -6.17
CA LEU A 2 -3.14 -7.30 -6.32
C LEU A 2 -4.31 -7.26 -5.34
N CYS A 3 -4.30 -6.27 -4.45
CA CYS A 3 -5.31 -6.14 -3.40
C CYS A 3 -6.19 -4.91 -3.66
N ARG A 4 -5.58 -3.71 -3.69
CA ARG A 4 -6.25 -2.45 -4.00
C ARG A 4 -5.41 -1.69 -5.02
N ALA A 5 -5.94 -1.46 -6.21
CA ALA A 5 -5.22 -0.67 -7.22
C ALA A 5 -5.32 0.84 -6.92
N SER A 6 -4.49 1.65 -7.57
CA SER A 6 -4.43 3.11 -7.39
C SER A 6 -5.12 3.91 -8.51
N ASN A 7 -5.72 3.24 -9.48
CA ASN A 7 -6.42 3.87 -10.61
C ASN A 7 -7.90 4.18 -10.25
N PRO A 8 -8.54 5.16 -10.91
CA PRO A 8 -9.92 5.56 -10.61
C PRO A 8 -10.96 4.43 -10.64
N GLY A 9 -10.79 3.45 -11.52
CA GLY A 9 -11.69 2.29 -11.65
C GLY A 9 -11.43 1.16 -10.64
N ALA A 10 -10.53 1.33 -9.66
CA ALA A 10 -10.21 0.28 -8.68
C ALA A 10 -11.46 -0.24 -7.95
N GLY A 11 -12.40 0.65 -7.66
CA GLY A 11 -13.62 0.32 -6.90
C GLY A 11 -14.65 -0.55 -7.64
N GLU A 12 -14.61 -0.62 -8.97
CA GLU A 12 -15.62 -1.34 -9.77
C GLU A 12 -15.80 -2.80 -9.34
N PHE A 13 -14.70 -3.46 -8.98
CA PHE A 13 -14.71 -4.82 -8.44
C PHE A 13 -14.20 -4.90 -7.00
N GLN A 14 -13.20 -4.10 -6.65
CA GLN A 14 -12.49 -4.29 -5.38
C GLN A 14 -13.33 -3.84 -4.17
N ASP A 15 -14.28 -2.93 -4.38
CA ASP A 15 -15.21 -2.46 -3.33
C ASP A 15 -16.51 -3.27 -3.26
N LEU A 16 -16.71 -4.22 -4.18
CA LEU A 16 -17.87 -5.09 -4.16
C LEU A 16 -17.93 -5.83 -2.83
N LYS A 17 -19.08 -5.68 -2.18
CA LYS A 17 -19.38 -6.29 -0.89
C LYS A 17 -19.73 -7.77 -1.10
N VAL A 18 -18.90 -8.64 -0.56
CA VAL A 18 -19.07 -10.09 -0.66
C VAL A 18 -19.57 -10.61 0.69
N VAL A 19 -20.59 -11.45 0.64
CA VAL A 19 -21.13 -12.12 1.83
C VAL A 19 -20.33 -13.39 2.08
N THR A 20 -19.65 -13.43 3.21
CA THR A 20 -18.82 -14.57 3.64
C THR A 20 -19.44 -15.27 4.85
N VAL A 21 -19.24 -16.58 4.96
CA VAL A 21 -19.71 -17.41 6.08
C VAL A 21 -18.57 -17.57 7.09
N ILE A 22 -18.79 -17.10 8.32
CA ILE A 22 -17.80 -17.19 9.42
C ILE A 22 -17.75 -18.61 9.98
N SER A 23 -18.91 -19.25 10.09
CA SER A 23 -19.07 -20.58 10.65
C SER A 23 -20.16 -21.32 9.89
N HIS A 24 -19.82 -22.50 9.38
CA HIS A 24 -20.77 -23.42 8.76
C HIS A 24 -21.77 -24.00 9.76
N THR A 25 -21.45 -23.96 11.07
CA THR A 25 -22.31 -24.48 12.13
C THR A 25 -23.34 -23.44 12.56
N THR A 26 -22.92 -22.19 12.79
CA THR A 26 -23.83 -21.12 13.26
C THR A 26 -24.46 -20.31 12.13
N HIS A 27 -24.09 -20.56 10.87
CA HIS A 27 -24.54 -19.83 9.67
C HIS A 27 -24.36 -18.30 9.77
N ARG A 28 -23.42 -17.85 10.61
CA ARG A 28 -23.21 -16.42 10.83
C ARG A 28 -22.50 -15.84 9.61
N LYS A 29 -23.17 -14.89 8.96
CA LYS A 29 -22.69 -14.18 7.78
C LYS A 29 -22.11 -12.83 8.18
N TYR A 30 -21.14 -12.38 7.40
CA TYR A 30 -20.66 -11.00 7.43
C TYR A 30 -20.35 -10.56 6.01
N THR A 31 -20.22 -9.26 5.84
CA THR A 31 -20.01 -8.64 4.54
C THR A 31 -18.75 -7.79 4.62
N GLU A 32 -17.84 -8.00 3.68
CA GLU A 32 -16.60 -7.23 3.57
C GLU A 32 -16.28 -6.96 2.09
N PRO A 33 -15.49 -5.92 1.76
CA PRO A 33 -15.12 -5.66 0.38
C PRO A 33 -14.16 -6.74 -0.15
N LEU A 34 -14.21 -7.00 -1.46
CA LEU A 34 -13.38 -8.02 -2.11
C LEU A 34 -11.87 -7.87 -1.82
N TYR A 35 -11.34 -6.64 -1.77
CA TYR A 35 -9.91 -6.45 -1.45
C TYR A 35 -9.55 -6.97 -0.06
N SER A 36 -10.45 -6.83 0.93
CA SER A 36 -10.20 -7.28 2.31
C SER A 36 -10.18 -8.82 2.38
N ILE A 37 -11.04 -9.48 1.59
CA ILE A 37 -11.03 -10.95 1.44
C ILE A 37 -9.70 -11.43 0.88
N VAL A 38 -9.22 -10.79 -0.20
CA VAL A 38 -7.91 -11.11 -0.79
C VAL A 38 -6.79 -10.94 0.24
N ALA A 39 -6.78 -9.84 0.99
CA ALA A 39 -5.80 -9.61 2.05
C ALA A 39 -5.85 -10.71 3.13
N GLY A 40 -7.05 -11.08 3.56
CA GLY A 40 -7.27 -12.14 4.54
C GLY A 40 -6.75 -13.52 4.09
N HIS A 41 -7.00 -13.91 2.83
CA HIS A 41 -6.46 -15.16 2.29
C HIS A 41 -4.94 -15.14 2.18
N VAL A 42 -4.34 -14.01 1.76
CA VAL A 42 -2.88 -13.88 1.77
C VAL A 42 -2.33 -14.07 3.18
N ALA A 43 -2.93 -13.40 4.16
CA ALA A 43 -2.46 -13.44 5.55
C ALA A 43 -2.57 -14.83 6.19
N ARG A 44 -3.65 -15.58 5.91
CA ARG A 44 -3.96 -16.82 6.64
C ARG A 44 -3.62 -18.10 5.88
N GLU A 45 -3.67 -18.09 4.55
CA GLU A 45 -3.71 -19.32 3.76
C GLU A 45 -2.61 -19.39 2.71
N TRP A 46 -2.34 -18.29 1.99
CA TRP A 46 -1.46 -18.31 0.82
C TRP A 46 0.01 -18.05 1.18
N ASN A 47 0.28 -17.31 2.26
CA ASN A 47 1.66 -16.95 2.64
C ASN A 47 2.38 -17.99 3.51
N LYS A 48 2.11 -19.29 3.35
CA LYS A 48 2.72 -20.35 4.17
C LYS A 48 4.25 -20.36 4.14
N ASN A 49 4.83 -19.94 3.02
CA ASN A 49 6.28 -19.91 2.80
C ASN A 49 6.91 -18.53 3.02
N GLY A 50 6.15 -17.53 3.50
CA GLY A 50 6.66 -16.18 3.73
C GLY A 50 7.11 -15.44 2.45
N ASN A 51 6.57 -15.82 1.30
CA ASN A 51 6.97 -15.34 -0.03
C ASN A 51 5.88 -14.50 -0.74
N CYS A 52 4.83 -14.10 -0.03
CA CYS A 52 3.79 -13.22 -0.56
C CYS A 52 4.06 -11.75 -0.20
N ALA A 53 3.59 -10.87 -1.08
CA ALA A 53 3.45 -9.43 -0.84
C ALA A 53 2.11 -8.96 -1.43
N LEU A 54 1.60 -7.83 -0.97
CA LEU A 54 0.38 -7.22 -1.49
C LEU A 54 0.66 -5.94 -2.26
N VAL A 55 -0.20 -5.61 -3.22
CA VAL A 55 -0.20 -4.33 -3.91
C VAL A 55 -1.40 -3.53 -3.46
N VAL A 56 -1.14 -2.35 -2.89
CA VAL A 56 -2.17 -1.43 -2.38
C VAL A 56 -1.83 -0.01 -2.80
N GLY A 57 -2.75 0.68 -3.47
CA GLY A 57 -2.54 2.02 -4.00
C GLY A 57 -2.39 3.12 -2.93
N ALA A 58 -1.45 4.04 -3.14
CA ALA A 58 -1.23 5.22 -2.28
C ALA A 58 -2.38 6.24 -2.29
N THR A 59 -3.30 6.15 -3.26
CA THR A 59 -4.50 6.99 -3.38
C THR A 59 -5.62 6.55 -2.44
N HIS A 60 -5.45 5.44 -1.72
CA HIS A 60 -6.44 4.79 -0.86
C HIS A 60 -5.86 4.53 0.55
N PRO A 61 -5.54 5.59 1.34
CA PRO A 61 -4.82 5.45 2.61
C PRO A 61 -5.64 4.74 3.70
N GLU A 62 -6.98 4.82 3.66
CA GLU A 62 -7.85 4.11 4.61
C GLU A 62 -7.83 2.61 4.32
N GLU A 63 -8.02 2.20 3.06
CA GLU A 63 -7.94 0.80 2.66
C GLU A 63 -6.53 0.23 2.86
N LEU A 64 -5.48 1.05 2.69
CA LEU A 64 -4.11 0.65 3.04
C LEU A 64 -3.94 0.36 4.53
N ARG A 65 -4.55 1.18 5.40
CA ARG A 65 -4.53 0.95 6.86
C ARG A 65 -5.29 -0.32 7.22
N GLU A 66 -6.45 -0.55 6.62
CA GLU A 66 -7.23 -1.77 6.80
C GLU A 66 -6.43 -3.02 6.37
N VAL A 67 -5.84 -2.99 5.17
CA VAL A 67 -5.00 -4.09 4.67
C VAL A 67 -3.80 -4.31 5.57
N ARG A 68 -3.08 -3.27 6.01
CA ARG A 68 -1.96 -3.40 6.97
C ARG A 68 -2.41 -4.09 8.26
N GLY A 69 -3.57 -3.72 8.80
CA GLY A 69 -4.14 -4.37 9.98
C GLY A 69 -4.41 -5.87 9.79
N LEU A 70 -4.84 -6.27 8.58
CA LEU A 70 -5.12 -7.67 8.26
C LEU A 70 -3.86 -8.52 8.02
N VAL A 71 -2.85 -7.94 7.38
CA VAL A 71 -1.67 -8.69 6.89
C VAL A 71 -0.47 -8.63 7.81
N GLY A 72 -0.54 -7.88 8.92
CA GLY A 72 0.53 -7.77 9.90
C GLY A 72 1.80 -7.20 9.27
N ASP A 73 2.92 -7.92 9.31
CA ASP A 73 4.21 -7.47 8.80
C ASP A 73 4.53 -7.93 7.36
N ILE A 74 3.56 -8.52 6.64
CA ILE A 74 3.74 -8.91 5.23
C ILE A 74 4.08 -7.66 4.40
N PRO A 75 5.07 -7.72 3.48
CA PRO A 75 5.44 -6.56 2.66
C PRO A 75 4.29 -6.07 1.78
N ILE A 76 4.17 -4.74 1.66
CA ILE A 76 3.22 -4.08 0.77
C ILE A 76 3.96 -3.22 -0.25
N LEU A 77 3.75 -3.50 -1.53
CA LEU A 77 4.12 -2.63 -2.65
C LEU A 77 3.04 -1.56 -2.81
N ILE A 78 3.45 -0.29 -2.77
CA ILE A 78 2.55 0.85 -2.78
C ILE A 78 2.83 1.73 -4.01
N PRO A 79 2.12 1.52 -5.13
CA PRO A 79 2.17 2.42 -6.27
C PRO A 79 1.28 3.65 -6.07
N GLY A 80 1.56 4.72 -6.81
CA GLY A 80 0.66 5.87 -6.91
C GLY A 80 1.18 7.16 -6.26
N ILE A 81 2.37 7.15 -5.67
CA ILE A 81 3.06 8.39 -5.26
C ILE A 81 3.52 9.18 -6.49
N GLY A 82 3.41 10.51 -6.44
CA GLY A 82 3.78 11.41 -7.52
C GLY A 82 2.64 11.56 -8.53
N ALA A 83 2.76 10.92 -9.69
CA ALA A 83 1.90 11.18 -10.85
C ALA A 83 0.41 10.81 -10.68
N GLN A 84 0.05 10.02 -9.65
CA GLN A 84 -1.36 9.69 -9.34
C GLN A 84 -1.86 10.42 -8.09
N GLY A 85 -1.05 11.31 -7.50
CA GLY A 85 -1.46 12.16 -6.39
C GLY A 85 -1.51 11.49 -5.02
N GLY A 86 -0.91 10.31 -4.85
CA GLY A 86 -0.79 9.69 -3.53
C GLY A 86 0.01 10.56 -2.55
N ASP A 87 -0.47 10.64 -1.32
CA ASP A 87 0.12 11.43 -0.24
C ASP A 87 1.16 10.60 0.54
N VAL A 88 2.40 11.09 0.65
CA VAL A 88 3.51 10.34 1.26
C VAL A 88 3.30 10.16 2.77
N GLU A 89 2.84 11.19 3.48
CA GLU A 89 2.63 11.13 4.93
C GLU A 89 1.55 10.11 5.29
N LYS A 90 0.39 10.21 4.62
CA LYS A 90 -0.73 9.29 4.82
C LYS A 90 -0.34 7.87 4.43
N THR A 91 0.37 7.71 3.32
CA THR A 91 0.86 6.40 2.86
C THR A 91 1.79 5.77 3.89
N VAL A 92 2.80 6.49 4.37
CA VAL A 92 3.75 5.97 5.35
C VAL A 92 3.06 5.65 6.67
N SER A 93 2.16 6.54 7.12
CA SER A 93 1.42 6.36 8.37
C SER A 93 0.48 5.16 8.35
N ALA A 94 -0.18 4.90 7.21
CA ALA A 94 -1.08 3.76 7.04
C ALA A 94 -0.36 2.45 6.72
N GLY A 95 0.75 2.52 5.97
CA GLY A 95 1.41 1.36 5.38
C GLY A 95 2.53 0.75 6.21
N LYS A 96 3.08 1.44 7.21
CA LYS A 96 4.23 0.93 7.97
C LYS A 96 3.88 -0.31 8.81
N ASP A 97 4.80 -1.27 8.84
CA ASP A 97 4.68 -2.47 9.67
C ASP A 97 5.01 -2.19 11.15
N SER A 98 4.99 -3.23 12.00
CA SER A 98 5.28 -3.11 13.44
C SER A 98 6.65 -2.50 13.76
N ARG A 99 7.58 -2.52 12.80
CA ARG A 99 8.96 -2.05 12.92
C ARG A 99 9.18 -0.69 12.26
N GLY A 100 8.17 -0.08 11.64
CA GLY A 100 8.31 1.14 10.85
C GLY A 100 8.87 0.91 9.43
N TRP A 101 8.81 -0.33 8.94
CA TRP A 101 9.24 -0.77 7.61
C TRP A 101 8.05 -1.38 6.83
N GLY A 102 8.28 -2.47 6.09
CA GLY A 102 7.23 -3.26 5.44
C GLY A 102 6.58 -2.63 4.21
N MET A 103 7.08 -1.48 3.75
CA MET A 103 6.57 -0.76 2.59
C MET A 103 7.61 -0.67 1.49
N ILE A 104 7.18 -0.92 0.26
CA ILE A 104 7.94 -0.63 -0.97
C ILE A 104 7.15 0.43 -1.72
N ILE A 105 7.55 1.70 -1.60
CA ILE A 105 6.85 2.81 -2.27
C ILE A 105 7.39 2.95 -3.69
N ASN A 106 6.53 2.80 -4.69
CA ASN A 106 6.90 2.95 -6.09
C ASN A 106 6.58 4.36 -6.60
N ALA A 107 7.59 5.04 -7.15
CA ALA A 107 7.48 6.32 -7.81
C ALA A 107 8.32 6.34 -9.09
N SER A 108 7.69 6.04 -10.24
CA SER A 108 8.41 5.98 -11.52
C SER A 108 8.31 7.30 -12.30
N ARG A 109 7.10 7.70 -12.72
CA ARG A 109 6.90 8.85 -13.64
C ARG A 109 7.39 10.18 -13.06
N SER A 110 7.20 10.41 -11.76
CA SER A 110 7.67 11.62 -11.08
C SER A 110 9.20 11.71 -10.99
N ILE A 111 9.92 10.59 -11.16
CA ILE A 111 11.38 10.54 -11.17
C ILE A 111 11.89 10.57 -12.62
N ILE A 112 11.41 9.65 -13.46
CA ILE A 112 11.87 9.48 -14.85
C ILE A 112 11.59 10.74 -15.68
N PHE A 113 10.45 11.40 -15.46
CA PHE A 113 10.05 12.60 -16.20
C PHE A 113 10.22 13.89 -15.38
N ALA A 114 11.16 13.90 -14.42
CA ALA A 114 11.46 15.09 -13.64
C ALA A 114 12.07 16.22 -14.50
N SER A 115 12.69 15.89 -15.63
CA SER A 115 13.12 16.84 -16.66
C SER A 115 13.05 16.17 -18.04
N ASN A 116 12.82 16.99 -19.07
CA ASN A 116 12.93 16.60 -20.49
C ASN A 116 14.22 17.16 -21.13
N GLY A 117 15.08 17.80 -20.34
CA GLY A 117 16.33 18.43 -20.79
C GLY A 117 17.57 17.55 -20.61
N ALA A 118 18.74 18.11 -20.91
CA ALA A 118 20.03 17.43 -20.73
C ALA A 118 20.37 17.14 -19.26
N ASP A 119 19.69 17.77 -18.31
CA ASP A 119 19.84 17.60 -16.86
C ASP A 119 18.96 16.48 -16.28
N PHE A 120 18.41 15.59 -17.13
CA PHE A 120 17.47 14.54 -16.69
C PHE A 120 18.04 13.65 -15.58
N ALA A 121 19.33 13.34 -15.60
CA ALA A 121 19.97 12.49 -14.61
C ALA A 121 20.04 13.19 -13.24
N GLU A 122 20.44 14.46 -13.22
CA GLU A 122 20.48 15.30 -12.04
C GLU A 122 19.07 15.56 -11.48
N ALA A 123 18.10 15.81 -12.34
CA ALA A 123 16.70 16.01 -11.97
C ALA A 123 16.10 14.74 -11.34
N ALA A 124 16.29 13.58 -11.96
CA ALA A 124 15.85 12.30 -11.43
C ALA A 124 16.49 12.00 -10.07
N ARG A 125 17.80 12.27 -9.93
CA ARG A 125 18.52 12.13 -8.65
C ARG A 125 17.94 13.04 -7.57
N ARG A 126 17.67 14.30 -7.89
CA ARG A 126 17.09 15.29 -6.96
C ARG A 126 15.70 14.85 -6.48
N GLU A 127 14.80 14.45 -7.38
CA GLU A 127 13.47 13.98 -6.99
C GLU A 127 13.51 12.66 -6.20
N THR A 128 14.46 11.77 -6.52
CA THR A 128 14.68 10.54 -5.75
C THR A 128 15.12 10.85 -4.31
N ILE A 129 16.10 11.75 -4.13
CA ILE A 129 16.59 12.15 -2.80
C ILE A 129 15.47 12.83 -2.00
N LYS A 130 14.77 13.78 -2.62
CA LYS A 130 13.63 14.49 -2.01
C LYS A 130 12.56 13.51 -1.52
N LEU A 131 12.16 12.55 -2.36
CA LEU A 131 11.14 11.57 -1.98
C LEU A 131 11.64 10.63 -0.87
N ARG A 132 12.89 10.14 -0.96
CA ARG A 132 13.50 9.31 0.08
C ARG A 132 13.49 10.02 1.43
N ASP A 133 13.90 11.28 1.46
CA ASP A 133 14.02 12.05 2.70
C ASP A 133 12.64 12.31 3.31
N LEU A 134 11.65 12.65 2.48
CA LEU A 134 10.26 12.81 2.90
C LEU A 134 9.67 11.51 3.46
N ILE A 135 9.92 10.36 2.81
CA ILE A 135 9.50 9.05 3.32
C ILE A 135 10.14 8.81 4.69
N ASN A 136 11.45 9.02 4.82
CA ASN A 136 12.18 8.75 6.07
C ASN A 136 11.73 9.65 7.22
N GLN A 137 11.35 10.90 6.94
CA GLN A 137 10.77 11.83 7.91
C GLN A 137 9.53 11.23 8.60
N TYR A 138 8.64 10.57 7.85
CA TYR A 138 7.41 9.98 8.41
C TYR A 138 7.58 8.54 8.91
N ARG A 139 8.70 7.88 8.57
CA ARG A 139 8.98 6.51 9.03
C ARG A 139 9.42 6.47 10.49
N GLN A 140 10.24 7.43 10.91
CA GLN A 140 10.68 7.53 12.30
C GLN A 140 9.54 8.16 13.12
N LYS A 141 8.95 7.43 14.07
CA LYS A 141 8.27 8.12 15.17
C LYS A 141 9.33 8.96 15.86
N GLY A 142 9.06 10.23 16.10
CA GLY A 142 9.87 11.04 17.01
C GLY A 142 10.16 10.20 18.24
N THR A 143 11.44 9.95 18.49
CA THR A 143 11.85 9.57 19.84
C THR A 143 11.47 10.78 20.69
N PRO A 144 10.61 10.66 21.72
CA PRO A 144 10.43 11.78 22.63
C PRO A 144 11.82 12.12 23.19
N ALA A 145 12.19 13.39 23.10
CA ALA A 145 13.34 13.92 23.81
C ALA A 145 13.17 13.70 25.32
#